data_AF-K9DIQ4-F1
#
_entry.id   AF-K9DIQ4-F1
#
_cell.length_a   1.000
_cell.length_b   1.000
_cell.length_c   1.000
_cell.angle_alpha   90.00
_cell.angle_beta   90.00
_cell.angle_gamma   90.00
#
_symmetry.space_group_name_H-M   'P 1'
#
loop_
_entity.id
_entity.type
_entity.pdbx_description
1 polymer ?
#
loop_
_entity_poly.entity_id
_entity_poly.type
_entity_poly.pdbx_seq_one_letter_code
_entity_poly.pdbx_strand_id
1 'polypeptide(L)'
;MKHLNRNKSRKSTKRITLTAIMTVTLAFSASAYPVSTAHAADPLSAYIAAKIIPSFSLPSLNPIKAAGQLLGLVSDSDDAVKKGKKVDSNYKFKATKTANGNQTFKKSLSNNQNNQNVILVQKTGKAKLKKAELIKTGNSDSEGLSLWRGQNAALLVAPYSEATIESSTITTTGDGASGVVGSGKKVKITAKDLTVHTNNRVSQGIGAAYGAEINLKQSSISTYGFQSPAIATATKTNSILTADNVTLRTYGKNSPLISSTGTMKLNAVNGEATNGTLGLLEGNTDVTFTNSQLKAANGFYLYQTDLGTAEKGTSKLTINQSQITETGTAPLFIVIDTKAQLKLQGNTINKSSNAPLMQVLSGAGDSSDLTFAPAAINNTGNTNSQVKLQANQQAINGDILADRGSKLDIKLAQNSTFTGAINPNNSAKQASLSLSKDSVWNVTGDSYLTELNNDDATNSNIHTNGHTVKILK
;
A
#
# COMPACT_ATOMS: atom_id res chain seq x y z
N MET A 1 -88.62 7.97 -3.60
CA MET A 1 -87.87 8.23 -2.35
C MET A 1 -86.51 8.82 -2.73
N LYS A 2 -86.22 10.02 -2.19
CA LYS A 2 -85.01 10.90 -2.19
C LYS A 2 -83.68 10.28 -2.70
N HIS A 3 -82.77 10.95 -3.45
CA HIS A 3 -82.53 12.37 -3.76
C HIS A 3 -81.70 12.56 -5.05
N LEU A 4 -82.07 13.57 -5.87
CA LEU A 4 -81.21 14.35 -6.79
C LEU A 4 -80.12 15.11 -6.00
N ASN A 5 -78.92 15.38 -6.53
CA ASN A 5 -78.65 16.49 -7.47
C ASN A 5 -77.16 16.68 -7.82
N ARG A 6 -76.93 17.23 -9.02
CA ARG A 6 -75.65 17.64 -9.64
C ARG A 6 -75.10 18.98 -9.08
N ASN A 7 -73.82 19.22 -9.42
CA ASN A 7 -73.26 20.42 -10.09
C ASN A 7 -72.34 21.39 -9.30
N LYS A 8 -71.06 21.48 -9.73
CA LYS A 8 -70.39 22.65 -10.39
C LYS A 8 -68.84 22.47 -10.37
N SER A 9 -68.18 22.36 -11.52
CA SER A 9 -67.38 23.41 -12.25
C SER A 9 -66.01 23.71 -11.60
N ARG A 10 -64.84 23.81 -12.27
CA ARG A 10 -64.55 24.63 -13.46
C ARG A 10 -63.12 24.36 -14.01
N LYS A 11 -63.03 24.27 -15.34
CA LYS A 11 -62.07 24.85 -16.32
C LYS A 11 -60.55 24.57 -16.30
N SER A 12 -60.13 24.19 -17.51
CA SER A 12 -58.82 24.04 -18.13
C SER A 12 -58.10 25.35 -18.48
N THR A 13 -56.76 25.27 -18.58
CA THR A 13 -55.95 26.15 -19.43
C THR A 13 -54.89 25.32 -20.18
N LYS A 14 -54.81 25.54 -21.49
CA LYS A 14 -53.88 24.93 -22.47
C LYS A 14 -52.61 25.77 -22.64
N ARG A 15 -51.66 25.23 -23.44
CA ARG A 15 -50.68 25.87 -24.38
C ARG A 15 -49.28 26.14 -23.77
N ILE A 16 -48.12 25.91 -24.41
CA ILE A 16 -47.71 25.71 -25.82
C ILE A 16 -46.39 24.90 -25.85
N THR A 17 -46.26 24.00 -26.82
CA THR A 17 -45.01 23.40 -27.29
C THR A 17 -44.38 24.31 -28.34
N LEU A 18 -43.08 24.60 -28.26
CA LEU A 18 -42.32 25.13 -29.39
C LEU A 18 -41.05 24.29 -29.60
N THR A 19 -40.98 23.71 -30.79
CA THR A 19 -39.90 22.90 -31.34
C THR A 19 -38.79 23.81 -31.85
N ALA A 20 -37.52 23.47 -31.58
CA ALA A 20 -36.41 23.88 -32.44
C ALA A 20 -35.43 22.69 -32.57
N ILE A 21 -35.28 22.25 -33.82
CA ILE A 21 -34.40 21.21 -34.31
C ILE A 21 -33.04 21.86 -34.63
N MET A 22 -31.93 21.25 -34.21
CA MET A 22 -30.74 21.20 -35.07
C MET A 22 -29.89 19.97 -34.75
N THR A 23 -29.81 19.13 -35.77
CA THR A 23 -29.08 17.88 -35.92
C THR A 23 -27.58 18.14 -36.09
N VAL A 24 -26.72 17.36 -35.43
CA VAL A 24 -25.47 16.89 -36.04
C VAL A 24 -25.22 15.44 -35.63
N THR A 25 -25.21 14.59 -36.64
CA THR A 25 -24.93 13.16 -36.65
C THR A 25 -23.44 12.90 -36.44
N LEU A 26 -23.07 11.92 -35.62
CA LEU A 26 -21.84 11.14 -35.78
C LEU A 26 -22.10 9.73 -35.25
N ALA A 27 -22.32 8.81 -36.19
CA ALA A 27 -22.36 7.38 -35.94
C ALA A 27 -20.93 6.86 -35.70
N PHE A 28 -20.73 5.94 -34.75
CA PHE A 28 -19.90 4.74 -34.94
C PHE A 28 -20.14 3.71 -33.82
N SER A 29 -20.60 2.53 -34.27
CA SER A 29 -20.51 1.17 -33.69
C SER A 29 -20.65 0.97 -32.17
N ALA A 30 -21.83 0.48 -31.77
CA ALA A 30 -22.04 -0.22 -30.51
C ALA A 30 -21.50 -1.66 -30.59
N SER A 31 -20.51 -1.99 -29.77
CA SER A 31 -20.36 -3.34 -29.22
C SER A 31 -20.88 -3.30 -27.78
N ALA A 32 -21.98 -4.01 -27.54
CA ALA A 32 -22.71 -4.02 -26.28
C ALA A 32 -21.83 -4.52 -25.12
N TYR A 33 -21.63 -3.67 -24.12
CA TYR A 33 -21.29 -4.10 -22.76
C TYR A 33 -22.61 -4.38 -22.03
N PRO A 34 -22.83 -5.56 -21.44
CA PRO A 34 -23.98 -5.75 -20.57
C PRO A 34 -23.81 -4.90 -19.31
N VAL A 35 -24.86 -4.13 -19.03
CA VAL A 35 -25.04 -3.28 -17.86
C VAL A 35 -24.83 -4.10 -16.58
N SER A 36 -23.86 -3.69 -15.76
CA SER A 36 -23.63 -4.27 -14.45
C SER A 36 -24.84 -4.02 -13.55
N THR A 37 -25.35 -5.07 -12.92
CA THR A 37 -26.26 -4.97 -11.77
C THR A 37 -25.68 -4.01 -10.74
N ALA A 38 -26.49 -3.04 -10.31
CA ALA A 38 -26.17 -2.11 -9.23
C ALA A 38 -25.77 -2.91 -7.99
N HIS A 39 -24.46 -2.97 -7.72
CA HIS A 39 -23.95 -3.46 -6.45
C HIS A 39 -24.25 -2.38 -5.41
N ALA A 40 -24.83 -2.76 -4.27
CA ALA A 40 -24.92 -1.87 -3.14
C ALA A 40 -23.51 -1.35 -2.83
N ALA A 41 -23.31 -0.03 -2.90
CA ALA A 41 -22.02 0.57 -2.64
C ALA A 41 -21.63 0.25 -1.18
N ASP A 42 -20.67 -0.66 -1.02
CA ASP A 42 -19.97 -0.88 0.24
C ASP A 42 -19.36 0.48 0.67
N PRO A 43 -19.63 0.98 1.89
CA PRO A 43 -19.01 2.18 2.43
C PRO A 43 -17.50 2.23 2.27
N LEU A 44 -16.80 1.09 2.21
CA LEU A 44 -15.36 1.05 1.93
C LEU A 44 -15.02 1.33 0.45
N SER A 45 -15.81 0.78 -0.48
CA SER A 45 -15.72 1.09 -1.91
C SER A 45 -16.09 2.55 -2.21
N ALA A 46 -17.10 3.09 -1.51
CA ALA A 46 -17.44 4.51 -1.58
C ALA A 46 -16.36 5.40 -0.95
N TYR A 47 -15.67 4.94 0.10
CA TYR A 47 -14.60 5.69 0.78
C TYR A 47 -13.29 5.70 0.00
N ILE A 48 -12.92 4.56 -0.60
CA ILE A 48 -11.76 4.46 -1.49
C ILE A 48 -12.04 5.18 -2.81
N ALA A 49 -13.26 5.09 -3.38
CA ALA A 49 -13.65 5.85 -4.56
C ALA A 49 -13.75 7.37 -4.27
N ALA A 50 -14.26 7.79 -3.09
CA ALA A 50 -14.37 9.20 -2.72
C ALA A 50 -13.02 9.88 -2.44
N LYS A 51 -11.94 9.12 -2.20
CA LYS A 51 -10.58 9.66 -2.05
C LYS A 51 -9.67 9.45 -3.26
N ILE A 52 -10.13 8.76 -4.30
CA ILE A 52 -9.33 8.45 -5.50
C ILE A 52 -9.92 9.08 -6.79
N ILE A 53 -11.11 9.70 -6.72
CA ILE A 53 -11.73 10.40 -7.86
C ILE A 53 -11.71 11.92 -7.60
N PRO A 54 -11.30 12.77 -8.59
CA PRO A 54 -11.43 14.22 -8.45
C PRO A 54 -12.91 14.63 -8.32
N SER A 55 -13.22 15.25 -7.18
CA SER A 55 -14.37 16.10 -6.83
C SER A 55 -15.75 15.82 -7.46
N PHE A 56 -16.69 15.35 -6.63
CA PHE A 56 -18.07 15.85 -6.65
C PHE A 56 -18.57 16.07 -5.20
N SER A 57 -19.06 17.28 -4.95
CA SER A 57 -19.71 17.72 -3.70
C SER A 57 -21.04 17.00 -3.50
N LEU A 58 -21.27 16.38 -2.33
CA LEU A 58 -22.58 16.09 -1.72
C LEU A 58 -22.41 15.74 -0.20
N PRO A 59 -23.47 15.84 0.63
CA PRO A 59 -23.40 16.47 1.95
C PRO A 59 -22.91 15.60 3.12
N SER A 60 -22.53 16.32 4.17
CA SER A 60 -21.91 15.92 5.43
C SER A 60 -22.49 14.66 6.10
N LEU A 61 -21.74 13.57 6.03
CA LEU A 61 -21.72 12.51 7.04
C LEU A 61 -20.27 12.08 7.21
N ASN A 62 -19.73 12.22 8.42
CA ASN A 62 -18.32 11.94 8.72
C ASN A 62 -18.03 10.43 8.48
N PRO A 63 -17.36 10.07 7.38
CA PRO A 63 -17.25 8.68 6.92
C PRO A 63 -16.25 7.85 7.75
N ILE A 64 -15.51 8.49 8.66
CA ILE A 64 -14.50 7.88 9.53
C ILE A 64 -15.15 7.01 10.63
N LYS A 65 -16.32 7.42 11.16
CA LYS A 65 -17.05 6.63 12.17
C LYS A 65 -17.75 5.39 11.58
N ALA A 66 -18.14 5.44 10.30
CA ALA A 66 -18.81 4.33 9.63
C ALA A 66 -17.82 3.23 9.19
N ALA A 67 -16.61 3.59 8.75
CA ALA A 67 -15.57 2.63 8.39
C ALA A 67 -15.10 1.78 9.60
N GLY A 68 -15.00 2.39 10.79
CA GLY A 68 -14.65 1.68 12.02
C GLY A 68 -15.72 0.69 12.51
N GLN A 69 -16.99 0.86 12.12
CA GLN A 69 -18.07 -0.08 12.44
C GLN A 69 -18.26 -1.16 11.37
N LEU A 70 -17.94 -0.88 10.10
CA LEU A 70 -18.13 -1.84 8.99
C LEU A 70 -16.92 -2.73 8.73
N LEU A 71 -15.70 -2.33 9.13
CA LEU A 71 -14.49 -3.16 9.08
C LEU A 71 -14.45 -4.25 10.16
N GLY A 72 -15.49 -4.37 10.97
CA GLY A 72 -15.52 -5.35 12.04
C GLY A 72 -14.31 -5.16 12.96
N LEU A 73 -14.41 -4.18 13.85
CA LEU A 73 -14.07 -4.48 15.24
C LEU A 73 -14.99 -5.62 15.72
N VAL A 74 -14.81 -6.83 15.17
CA VAL A 74 -14.75 -7.99 16.04
C VAL A 74 -13.52 -7.65 16.87
N SER A 75 -13.76 -7.20 18.09
CA SER A 75 -12.74 -7.03 19.13
C SER A 75 -11.66 -8.05 18.87
N ASP A 76 -10.41 -7.60 18.72
CA ASP A 76 -9.26 -8.47 18.60
C ASP A 76 -9.54 -9.71 19.44
N SER A 77 -9.60 -10.88 18.81
CA SER A 77 -9.78 -12.11 19.58
C SER A 77 -8.62 -12.31 20.57
N ASP A 78 -7.61 -11.44 20.58
CA ASP A 78 -6.59 -11.34 21.62
C ASP A 78 -7.17 -11.17 23.03
N ASP A 79 -8.28 -10.45 23.22
CA ASP A 79 -8.89 -10.31 24.55
C ASP A 79 -9.65 -11.59 24.98
N ALA A 80 -10.16 -12.35 24.02
CA ALA A 80 -10.75 -13.67 24.25
C ALA A 80 -9.68 -14.75 24.47
N VAL A 81 -8.55 -14.67 23.74
CA VAL A 81 -7.41 -15.59 23.82
C VAL A 81 -6.61 -15.38 25.11
N LYS A 82 -6.44 -14.13 25.58
CA LYS A 82 -5.86 -13.84 26.91
C LYS A 82 -6.73 -14.34 28.06
N LYS A 83 -8.06 -14.42 27.86
CA LYS A 83 -9.04 -14.93 28.85
C LYS A 83 -9.30 -16.45 28.72
N GLY A 84 -8.45 -17.20 28.02
CA GLY A 84 -8.58 -18.66 27.90
C GLY A 84 -9.77 -19.15 27.07
N LYS A 85 -10.42 -18.29 26.28
CA LYS A 85 -11.46 -18.72 25.34
C LYS A 85 -10.82 -19.34 24.09
N LYS A 86 -11.41 -20.45 23.64
CA LYS A 86 -10.98 -21.24 22.47
C LYS A 86 -10.77 -20.36 21.24
N VAL A 87 -9.72 -20.68 20.47
CA VAL A 87 -9.45 -20.20 19.10
C VAL A 87 -10.77 -20.10 18.33
N ASP A 88 -10.95 -18.96 17.66
CA ASP A 88 -12.18 -18.58 16.96
C ASP A 88 -12.83 -19.78 16.26
N SER A 89 -14.04 -20.11 16.73
CA SER A 89 -14.65 -21.40 16.49
C SER A 89 -15.13 -21.58 15.06
N ASN A 90 -15.02 -20.60 14.16
CA ASN A 90 -15.09 -20.86 12.73
C ASN A 90 -14.49 -19.73 11.85
N TYR A 91 -13.37 -20.01 11.19
CA TYR A 91 -13.15 -19.49 9.83
C TYR A 91 -14.27 -20.06 8.93
N LYS A 92 -15.43 -19.40 8.85
CA LYS A 92 -16.63 -19.88 8.12
C LYS A 92 -16.51 -19.76 6.60
N PHE A 93 -15.30 -19.76 6.04
CA PHE A 93 -15.14 -19.74 4.60
C PHE A 93 -15.38 -21.14 4.03
N LYS A 94 -16.00 -21.16 2.85
CA LYS A 94 -16.16 -22.39 2.06
C LYS A 94 -14.96 -22.53 1.13
N ALA A 95 -14.67 -23.75 0.73
CA ALA A 95 -13.64 -24.02 -0.26
C ALA A 95 -13.96 -25.27 -1.09
N THR A 96 -13.35 -25.40 -2.27
CA THR A 96 -13.42 -26.65 -3.06
C THR A 96 -12.79 -27.81 -2.28
N LYS A 97 -11.66 -27.54 -1.61
CA LYS A 97 -10.98 -28.50 -0.74
C LYS A 97 -10.62 -27.87 0.60
N THR A 98 -10.79 -28.68 1.65
CA THR A 98 -10.45 -28.28 3.01
C THR A 98 -9.43 -29.26 3.59
N ALA A 99 -8.29 -28.72 4.03
CA ALA A 99 -7.25 -29.47 4.72
C ALA A 99 -7.32 -29.24 6.24
N ASN A 100 -7.95 -30.18 6.94
CA ASN A 100 -8.04 -30.21 8.41
C ASN A 100 -6.98 -31.10 9.08
N GLY A 101 -6.06 -31.65 8.28
CA GLY A 101 -4.99 -32.55 8.68
C GLY A 101 -3.91 -32.51 7.60
N ASN A 102 -3.04 -33.54 7.55
CA ASN A 102 -2.01 -33.61 6.51
C ASN A 102 -2.63 -33.97 5.16
N GLN A 103 -2.51 -33.09 4.16
CA GLN A 103 -3.02 -33.33 2.80
C GLN A 103 -2.01 -32.88 1.77
N THR A 104 -1.88 -33.62 0.66
CA THR A 104 -1.04 -33.26 -0.48
C THR A 104 -1.89 -33.08 -1.74
N PHE A 105 -1.68 -31.97 -2.45
CA PHE A 105 -2.34 -31.63 -3.70
C PHE A 105 -1.30 -31.61 -4.83
N LYS A 106 -1.58 -32.33 -5.93
CA LYS A 106 -0.66 -32.49 -7.09
C LYS A 106 -1.34 -32.27 -8.45
N LYS A 107 -2.62 -31.89 -8.45
CA LYS A 107 -3.44 -31.73 -9.66
C LYS A 107 -3.99 -30.31 -9.72
N SER A 108 -4.52 -29.94 -10.88
CA SER A 108 -5.28 -28.71 -11.05
C SER A 108 -6.55 -28.75 -10.20
N LEU A 109 -6.84 -27.65 -9.50
CA LEU A 109 -8.07 -27.43 -8.72
C LEU A 109 -8.61 -26.05 -9.05
N SER A 110 -9.90 -25.96 -9.30
CA SER A 110 -10.56 -24.70 -9.63
C SER A 110 -11.73 -24.39 -8.68
N ASN A 111 -12.03 -23.10 -8.53
CA ASN A 111 -13.25 -22.63 -7.89
C ASN A 111 -13.79 -21.37 -8.59
N ASN A 112 -15.03 -21.43 -9.09
CA ASN A 112 -15.72 -20.32 -9.73
C ASN A 112 -16.82 -19.69 -8.86
N GLN A 113 -17.01 -20.19 -7.64
CA GLN A 113 -18.02 -19.69 -6.71
C GLN A 113 -17.51 -18.42 -6.02
N ASN A 114 -18.42 -17.47 -5.82
CA ASN A 114 -18.12 -16.23 -5.09
C ASN A 114 -17.84 -16.51 -3.62
N ASN A 115 -16.95 -15.73 -3.01
CA ASN A 115 -16.61 -15.79 -1.58
C ASN A 115 -16.04 -17.13 -1.07
N GLN A 116 -15.74 -18.08 -1.96
CA GLN A 116 -15.18 -19.39 -1.60
C GLN A 116 -13.71 -19.47 -1.99
N ASN A 117 -12.93 -20.29 -1.30
CA ASN A 117 -11.53 -20.50 -1.64
C ASN A 117 -11.36 -21.71 -2.57
N VAL A 118 -10.22 -21.85 -3.26
CA VAL A 118 -9.91 -23.15 -3.89
C VAL A 118 -9.50 -24.14 -2.80
N ILE A 119 -8.55 -23.77 -1.95
CA ILE A 119 -8.12 -24.53 -0.78
C ILE A 119 -8.26 -23.68 0.49
N LEU A 120 -8.85 -24.27 1.53
CA LEU A 120 -8.82 -23.77 2.90
C LEU A 120 -8.05 -24.75 3.80
N VAL A 121 -6.93 -24.31 4.37
CA VAL A 121 -6.20 -25.05 5.39
C VAL A 121 -6.59 -24.49 6.75
N GLN A 122 -7.12 -25.34 7.64
CA GLN A 122 -7.65 -24.91 8.93
C GLN A 122 -7.54 -26.01 9.97
N LYS A 123 -7.98 -25.73 11.21
CA LYS A 123 -8.02 -26.70 12.32
C LYS A 123 -6.67 -27.41 12.52
N THR A 124 -5.57 -26.66 12.48
CA THR A 124 -4.19 -27.18 12.60
C THR A 124 -3.73 -28.07 11.44
N GLY A 125 -4.44 -28.02 10.31
CA GLY A 125 -4.11 -28.77 9.11
C GLY A 125 -2.78 -28.36 8.47
N LYS A 126 -2.22 -29.28 7.66
CA LYS A 126 -0.99 -29.07 6.91
C LYS A 126 -1.20 -29.44 5.45
N ALA A 127 -1.18 -28.45 4.57
CA ALA A 127 -1.29 -28.69 3.14
C ALA A 127 0.08 -28.70 2.47
N LYS A 128 0.31 -29.64 1.55
CA LYS A 128 1.45 -29.64 0.65
C LYS A 128 0.97 -29.55 -0.79
N LEU A 129 1.31 -28.48 -1.50
CA LEU A 129 1.07 -28.32 -2.93
C LEU A 129 2.38 -28.66 -3.64
N LYS A 130 2.35 -29.64 -4.55
CA LYS A 130 3.53 -30.07 -5.30
C LYS A 130 3.17 -30.27 -6.77
N LYS A 131 3.69 -29.41 -7.65
CA LYS A 131 3.28 -29.40 -9.07
C LYS A 131 1.76 -29.26 -9.23
N ALA A 132 1.15 -28.47 -8.35
CA ALA A 132 -0.28 -28.20 -8.38
C ALA A 132 -0.57 -26.92 -9.17
N GLU A 133 -1.80 -26.83 -9.67
CA GLU A 133 -2.33 -25.61 -10.28
C GLU A 133 -3.62 -25.23 -9.54
N LEU A 134 -3.74 -23.97 -9.10
CA LEU A 134 -4.98 -23.47 -8.51
C LEU A 134 -5.57 -22.36 -9.38
N ILE A 135 -6.86 -22.46 -9.68
CA ILE A 135 -7.57 -21.47 -10.51
C ILE A 135 -8.77 -20.90 -9.74
N LYS A 136 -8.81 -19.58 -9.56
CA LYS A 136 -9.92 -18.90 -8.85
C LYS A 136 -10.56 -17.82 -9.70
N THR A 137 -11.85 -17.96 -10.02
CA THR A 137 -12.54 -17.02 -10.94
C THR A 137 -13.75 -16.29 -10.35
N GLY A 138 -14.39 -16.84 -9.31
CA GLY A 138 -15.49 -16.14 -8.62
C GLY A 138 -15.03 -14.88 -7.89
N ASN A 139 -15.95 -13.97 -7.62
CA ASN A 139 -15.69 -12.66 -7.00
C ASN A 139 -15.90 -12.67 -5.49
N SER A 140 -15.32 -11.69 -4.80
CA SER A 140 -15.67 -11.35 -3.43
C SER A 140 -16.65 -10.17 -3.38
N ASP A 141 -17.52 -10.20 -2.37
CA ASP A 141 -18.38 -9.07 -1.99
C ASP A 141 -17.76 -8.16 -0.92
N SER A 142 -16.55 -8.46 -0.44
CA SER A 142 -15.87 -7.71 0.62
C SER A 142 -14.37 -7.61 0.39
N GLU A 143 -13.91 -6.39 0.12
CA GLU A 143 -12.49 -6.08 -0.06
C GLU A 143 -11.68 -6.40 1.20
N GLY A 144 -12.18 -5.98 2.38
CA GLY A 144 -11.51 -6.18 3.66
C GLY A 144 -11.37 -7.66 4.03
N LEU A 145 -12.42 -8.47 3.81
CA LEU A 145 -12.35 -9.91 4.06
C LEU A 145 -11.43 -10.62 3.06
N SER A 146 -11.44 -10.19 1.80
CA SER A 146 -10.56 -10.72 0.77
C SER A 146 -9.09 -10.50 1.09
N LEU A 147 -8.71 -9.25 1.36
CA LEU A 147 -7.32 -8.89 1.61
C LEU A 147 -6.79 -9.49 2.92
N TRP A 148 -7.58 -9.40 4.01
CA TRP A 148 -7.03 -9.62 5.36
C TRP A 148 -7.48 -10.92 6.01
N ARG A 149 -8.58 -11.54 5.56
CA ARG A 149 -9.05 -12.86 6.03
C ARG A 149 -8.95 -13.92 4.94
N GLY A 150 -8.55 -13.55 3.71
CA GLY A 150 -8.39 -14.46 2.59
C GLY A 150 -9.68 -15.07 2.09
N GLN A 151 -10.82 -14.39 2.28
CA GLN A 151 -12.04 -14.76 1.56
C GLN A 151 -11.74 -14.74 0.06
N ASN A 152 -12.32 -15.69 -0.68
CA ASN A 152 -12.18 -15.75 -2.14
C ASN A 152 -10.76 -16.01 -2.66
N ALA A 153 -9.81 -16.41 -1.83
CA ALA A 153 -8.43 -16.70 -2.23
C ALA A 153 -8.29 -18.05 -2.96
N ALA A 154 -7.24 -18.22 -3.77
CA ALA A 154 -6.89 -19.55 -4.26
C ALA A 154 -6.43 -20.46 -3.11
N LEU A 155 -5.51 -19.97 -2.27
CA LEU A 155 -5.09 -20.67 -1.06
C LEU A 155 -5.26 -19.77 0.17
N LEU A 156 -6.09 -20.20 1.12
CA LEU A 156 -6.17 -19.61 2.45
C LEU A 156 -5.61 -20.58 3.49
N VAL A 157 -4.67 -20.11 4.31
CA VAL A 157 -4.17 -20.79 5.50
C VAL A 157 -4.63 -20.03 6.73
N ALA A 158 -5.56 -20.65 7.47
CA ALA A 158 -6.22 -20.11 8.65
C ALA A 158 -5.41 -20.42 9.93
N PRO A 159 -5.76 -19.82 11.09
CA PRO A 159 -4.97 -19.89 12.32
C PRO A 159 -4.45 -21.29 12.67
N TYR A 160 -3.22 -21.34 13.19
CA TYR A 160 -2.51 -22.55 13.65
C TYR A 160 -2.22 -23.60 12.56
N SER A 161 -2.43 -23.28 11.29
CA SER A 161 -2.29 -24.20 10.17
C SER A 161 -1.07 -23.86 9.31
N GLU A 162 -0.64 -24.81 8.47
CA GLU A 162 0.59 -24.69 7.71
C GLU A 162 0.38 -25.05 6.22
N ALA A 163 1.14 -24.42 5.33
CA ALA A 163 1.22 -24.84 3.94
C ALA A 163 2.65 -24.84 3.40
N THR A 164 2.99 -25.89 2.65
CA THR A 164 4.23 -25.98 1.86
C THR A 164 3.87 -26.02 0.37
N ILE A 165 4.43 -25.13 -0.43
CA ILE A 165 4.17 -25.00 -1.87
C ILE A 165 5.47 -25.23 -2.63
N GLU A 166 5.47 -26.18 -3.56
CA GLU A 166 6.63 -26.58 -4.37
C GLU A 166 6.24 -26.64 -5.85
N SER A 167 6.94 -25.87 -6.70
CA SER A 167 6.81 -25.94 -8.17
C SER A 167 5.36 -25.84 -8.64
N SER A 168 4.60 -24.87 -8.14
CA SER A 168 3.14 -24.79 -8.35
C SER A 168 2.73 -23.44 -8.97
N THR A 169 1.59 -23.43 -9.65
CA THR A 169 1.04 -22.23 -10.31
C THR A 169 -0.31 -21.86 -9.71
N ILE A 170 -0.56 -20.57 -9.54
CA ILE A 170 -1.83 -20.03 -9.06
C ILE A 170 -2.29 -18.93 -10.00
N THR A 171 -3.51 -19.04 -10.51
CA THR A 171 -4.12 -18.04 -11.39
C THR A 171 -5.46 -17.59 -10.82
N THR A 172 -5.65 -16.28 -10.69
CA THR A 172 -6.91 -15.70 -10.21
C THR A 172 -7.42 -14.60 -11.13
N THR A 173 -8.74 -14.57 -11.33
CA THR A 173 -9.41 -13.62 -12.24
C THR A 173 -10.68 -13.00 -11.66
N GLY A 174 -11.05 -13.29 -10.42
CA GLY A 174 -12.17 -12.63 -9.76
C GLY A 174 -11.77 -11.37 -8.99
N ASP A 175 -12.71 -10.46 -8.75
CA ASP A 175 -12.51 -9.34 -7.83
C ASP A 175 -12.24 -9.87 -6.42
N GLY A 176 -11.24 -9.32 -5.73
CA GLY A 176 -10.81 -9.79 -4.41
C GLY A 176 -10.18 -11.19 -4.40
N ALA A 177 -9.94 -11.83 -5.56
CA ALA A 177 -9.46 -13.21 -5.63
C ALA A 177 -7.94 -13.31 -5.39
N SER A 178 -7.51 -13.24 -4.14
CA SER A 178 -6.08 -13.29 -3.80
C SER A 178 -5.41 -14.62 -4.20
N GLY A 179 -4.10 -14.60 -4.49
CA GLY A 179 -3.33 -15.82 -4.76
C GLY A 179 -3.18 -16.69 -3.51
N VAL A 180 -2.32 -16.28 -2.58
CA VAL A 180 -2.11 -16.96 -1.29
C VAL A 180 -2.34 -15.99 -0.15
N VAL A 181 -3.14 -16.37 0.83
CA VAL A 181 -3.35 -15.60 2.06
C VAL A 181 -3.08 -16.47 3.28
N GLY A 182 -2.13 -16.04 4.09
CA GLY A 182 -1.96 -16.53 5.46
C GLY A 182 -2.59 -15.53 6.43
N SER A 183 -3.56 -15.96 7.24
CA SER A 183 -4.24 -15.06 8.16
C SER A 183 -4.46 -15.70 9.52
N GLY A 184 -3.76 -15.16 10.52
CA GLY A 184 -3.95 -15.50 11.91
C GLY A 184 -2.73 -16.07 12.62
N LYS A 185 -2.87 -16.21 13.94
CA LYS A 185 -1.83 -16.69 14.84
C LYS A 185 -1.29 -18.05 14.42
N LYS A 186 0.05 -18.19 14.44
CA LYS A 186 0.77 -19.44 14.11
C LYS A 186 0.45 -20.01 12.72
N VAL A 187 0.03 -19.16 11.78
CA VAL A 187 0.02 -19.53 10.37
C VAL A 187 1.45 -19.52 9.84
N LYS A 188 1.86 -20.61 9.18
CA LYS A 188 3.15 -20.68 8.50
C LYS A 188 2.99 -21.16 7.06
N ILE A 189 3.49 -20.37 6.12
CA ILE A 189 3.50 -20.73 4.70
C ILE A 189 4.95 -20.72 4.20
N THR A 190 5.37 -21.79 3.53
CA THR A 190 6.65 -21.84 2.83
C THR A 190 6.38 -22.15 1.36
N ALA A 191 6.87 -21.31 0.46
CA ALA A 191 6.73 -21.51 -0.97
C ALA A 191 8.10 -21.47 -1.65
N LYS A 192 8.36 -22.44 -2.52
CA LYS A 192 9.52 -22.49 -3.40
C LYS A 192 9.05 -22.77 -4.81
N ASP A 193 9.56 -22.04 -5.80
CA ASP A 193 9.18 -22.23 -7.20
C ASP A 193 7.67 -22.06 -7.40
N LEU A 194 7.12 -20.98 -6.85
CA LEU A 194 5.71 -20.62 -6.98
C LEU A 194 5.56 -19.54 -8.04
N THR A 195 4.63 -19.74 -8.98
CA THR A 195 4.17 -18.73 -9.92
C THR A 195 2.75 -18.28 -9.56
N VAL A 196 2.52 -16.98 -9.42
CA VAL A 196 1.19 -16.41 -9.15
C VAL A 196 0.86 -15.33 -10.17
N HIS A 197 -0.34 -15.43 -10.77
CA HIS A 197 -0.92 -14.41 -11.63
C HIS A 197 -2.31 -14.02 -11.12
N THR A 198 -2.50 -12.75 -10.77
CA THR A 198 -3.80 -12.23 -10.35
C THR A 198 -4.24 -11.07 -11.25
N ASN A 199 -5.49 -11.07 -11.70
CA ASN A 199 -5.90 -10.15 -12.77
C ASN A 199 -6.78 -8.97 -12.34
N ASN A 200 -7.68 -9.17 -11.38
CA ASN A 200 -8.75 -8.22 -11.10
C ASN A 200 -8.48 -7.35 -9.88
N ARG A 201 -9.36 -6.38 -9.58
CA ARG A 201 -9.11 -5.40 -8.52
C ARG A 201 -9.02 -6.07 -7.15
N VAL A 202 -8.23 -5.47 -6.25
CA VAL A 202 -8.09 -5.91 -4.86
C VAL A 202 -7.61 -7.37 -4.76
N SER A 203 -6.86 -7.82 -5.76
CA SER A 203 -6.45 -9.21 -5.95
C SER A 203 -4.95 -9.35 -5.68
N GLN A 204 -4.54 -9.24 -4.42
CA GLN A 204 -3.12 -9.33 -4.06
C GLN A 204 -2.52 -10.70 -4.42
N GLY A 205 -1.22 -10.71 -4.75
CA GLY A 205 -0.50 -11.94 -5.02
C GLY A 205 -0.38 -12.81 -3.77
N ILE A 206 0.36 -12.31 -2.77
CA ILE A 206 0.59 -12.98 -1.49
C ILE A 206 0.28 -12.03 -0.33
N GLY A 207 -0.52 -12.45 0.65
CA GLY A 207 -0.86 -11.65 1.84
C GLY A 207 -0.57 -12.38 3.15
N ALA A 208 0.10 -11.71 4.08
CA ALA A 208 0.27 -12.15 5.47
C ALA A 208 -0.47 -11.18 6.41
N ALA A 209 -1.43 -11.69 7.17
CA ALA A 209 -2.23 -10.88 8.10
C ALA A 209 -2.36 -11.55 9.47
N TYR A 210 -2.72 -10.76 10.50
CA TYR A 210 -3.03 -11.23 11.85
C TYR A 210 -1.95 -12.13 12.48
N GLY A 211 -0.67 -11.84 12.23
CA GLY A 211 0.46 -12.59 12.79
C GLY A 211 0.88 -13.83 11.98
N ALA A 212 0.45 -13.95 10.72
CA ALA A 212 0.95 -14.99 9.82
C ALA A 212 2.43 -14.77 9.44
N GLU A 213 3.15 -15.88 9.24
CA GLU A 213 4.52 -15.94 8.76
C GLU A 213 4.59 -16.61 7.37
N ILE A 214 5.20 -15.95 6.40
CA ILE A 214 5.35 -16.45 5.03
C ILE A 214 6.83 -16.39 4.60
N ASN A 215 7.33 -17.49 4.03
CA ASN A 215 8.65 -17.59 3.42
C ASN A 215 8.53 -17.95 1.93
N LEU A 216 9.01 -17.07 1.05
CA LEU A 216 8.99 -17.24 -0.40
C LEU A 216 10.42 -17.40 -0.92
N LYS A 217 10.66 -18.38 -1.79
CA LYS A 217 11.94 -18.58 -2.46
C LYS A 217 11.76 -18.84 -3.95
N GLN A 218 12.63 -18.29 -4.80
CA GLN A 218 12.69 -18.66 -6.23
C GLN A 218 11.30 -18.60 -6.90
N SER A 219 10.56 -17.51 -6.68
CA SER A 219 9.13 -17.42 -7.03
C SER A 219 8.85 -16.17 -7.86
N SER A 220 7.79 -16.22 -8.66
CA SER A 220 7.36 -15.12 -9.53
C SER A 220 5.91 -14.74 -9.23
N ILE A 221 5.68 -13.49 -8.86
CA ILE A 221 4.36 -12.98 -8.48
C ILE A 221 4.02 -11.79 -9.37
N SER A 222 2.91 -11.86 -10.11
CA SER A 222 2.43 -10.80 -11.00
C SER A 222 0.97 -10.45 -10.73
N THR A 223 0.68 -9.15 -10.59
CA THR A 223 -0.68 -8.64 -10.37
C THR A 223 -1.03 -7.56 -11.40
N TYR A 224 -2.21 -7.65 -12.00
CA TYR A 224 -2.63 -6.76 -13.10
C TYR A 224 -3.73 -5.77 -12.68
N GLY A 225 -4.51 -6.11 -11.66
CA GLY A 225 -5.66 -5.32 -11.25
C GLY A 225 -5.32 -4.09 -10.43
N PHE A 226 -6.28 -3.18 -10.33
CA PHE A 226 -6.24 -2.00 -9.47
C PHE A 226 -6.06 -2.39 -8.00
N GLN A 227 -5.27 -1.63 -7.24
CA GLN A 227 -5.03 -1.82 -5.80
C GLN A 227 -4.63 -3.26 -5.41
N SER A 228 -3.75 -3.86 -6.20
CA SER A 228 -3.36 -5.26 -6.07
C SER A 228 -1.86 -5.37 -5.82
N PRO A 229 -1.40 -5.32 -4.55
CA PRO A 229 0.02 -5.48 -4.25
C PRO A 229 0.53 -6.86 -4.66
N ALA A 230 1.79 -6.96 -5.08
CA ALA A 230 2.40 -8.27 -5.33
C ALA A 230 2.52 -9.05 -4.01
N ILE A 231 3.06 -8.41 -2.97
CA ILE A 231 3.12 -8.97 -1.62
C ILE A 231 2.65 -7.94 -0.58
N ALA A 232 1.95 -8.41 0.44
CA ALA A 232 1.44 -7.57 1.51
C ALA A 232 1.64 -8.18 2.89
N THR A 233 1.97 -7.34 3.87
CA THR A 233 1.70 -7.61 5.29
C THR A 233 0.72 -6.58 5.79
N ALA A 234 -0.22 -7.01 6.63
CA ALA A 234 -1.28 -6.13 7.08
C ALA A 234 -1.71 -6.42 8.51
N THR A 235 -2.47 -5.47 9.07
CA THR A 235 -3.08 -5.47 10.41
C THR A 235 -2.11 -5.09 11.54
N LYS A 236 -2.65 -4.82 12.73
CA LYS A 236 -1.88 -4.43 13.92
C LYS A 236 -1.01 -5.55 14.49
N THR A 237 -1.36 -6.81 14.23
CA THR A 237 -0.55 -7.93 14.69
C THR A 237 0.64 -8.11 13.75
N ASN A 238 1.86 -8.13 14.29
CA ASN A 238 3.07 -8.24 13.49
C ASN A 238 3.09 -9.54 12.65
N SER A 239 2.77 -9.40 11.36
CA SER A 239 2.95 -10.41 10.33
C SER A 239 4.35 -10.32 9.74
N ILE A 240 4.92 -11.46 9.36
CA ILE A 240 6.29 -11.55 8.85
C ILE A 240 6.26 -12.15 7.45
N LEU A 241 6.87 -11.47 6.49
CA LEU A 241 7.07 -11.98 5.14
C LEU A 241 8.55 -11.94 4.77
N THR A 242 9.12 -13.09 4.44
CA THR A 242 10.50 -13.23 3.98
C THR A 242 10.49 -13.69 2.53
N ALA A 243 11.29 -13.06 1.68
CA ALA A 243 11.40 -13.43 0.28
C ALA A 243 12.87 -13.44 -0.17
N ASP A 244 13.26 -14.48 -0.91
CA ASP A 244 14.63 -14.69 -1.38
C ASP A 244 14.63 -15.13 -2.85
N ASN A 245 15.35 -14.39 -3.70
CA ASN A 245 15.42 -14.61 -5.14
C ASN A 245 14.02 -14.66 -5.79
N VAL A 246 13.27 -13.56 -5.71
CA VAL A 246 11.89 -13.48 -6.22
C VAL A 246 11.72 -12.40 -7.27
N THR A 247 10.83 -12.64 -8.22
CA THR A 247 10.36 -11.62 -9.18
C THR A 247 8.99 -11.13 -8.76
N LEU A 248 8.84 -9.81 -8.63
CA LEU A 248 7.58 -9.17 -8.25
C LEU A 248 7.19 -8.18 -9.34
N ARG A 249 5.96 -8.28 -9.87
CA ARG A 249 5.46 -7.37 -10.90
C ARG A 249 4.06 -6.88 -10.56
N THR A 250 3.86 -5.58 -10.63
CA THR A 250 2.52 -4.98 -10.57
C THR A 250 2.30 -4.07 -11.77
N TYR A 251 1.12 -4.18 -12.36
CA TYR A 251 0.75 -3.43 -13.57
C TYR A 251 -0.44 -2.48 -13.35
N GLY A 252 -1.32 -2.81 -12.41
CA GLY A 252 -2.49 -1.99 -12.12
C GLY A 252 -2.13 -0.63 -11.52
N LYS A 253 -2.99 0.36 -11.78
CA LYS A 253 -2.89 1.67 -11.11
C LYS A 253 -3.07 1.50 -9.60
N ASN A 254 -2.35 2.30 -8.82
CA ASN A 254 -2.36 2.26 -7.36
C ASN A 254 -2.01 0.87 -6.78
N SER A 255 -1.31 0.04 -7.54
CA SER A 255 -0.85 -1.28 -7.10
C SER A 255 0.63 -1.20 -6.73
N PRO A 256 0.96 -1.09 -5.44
CA PRO A 256 2.34 -1.00 -5.03
C PRO A 256 3.06 -2.34 -5.24
N LEU A 257 4.38 -2.33 -5.39
CA LEU A 257 5.15 -3.57 -5.39
C LEU A 257 4.97 -4.30 -4.05
N ILE A 258 5.08 -3.57 -2.95
CA ILE A 258 4.85 -4.07 -1.59
C ILE A 258 3.89 -3.17 -0.79
N SER A 259 3.13 -3.75 0.13
CA SER A 259 2.36 -3.03 1.14
C SER A 259 2.65 -3.61 2.51
N SER A 260 2.95 -2.80 3.54
CA SER A 260 3.40 -3.35 4.82
C SER A 260 2.90 -2.57 6.03
N THR A 261 2.31 -3.29 6.97
CA THR A 261 2.13 -2.84 8.38
C THR A 261 2.93 -3.69 9.37
N GLY A 262 3.58 -4.77 8.89
CA GLY A 262 4.36 -5.72 9.68
C GLY A 262 5.84 -5.69 9.32
N THR A 263 6.47 -6.87 9.28
CA THR A 263 7.90 -7.02 8.97
C THR A 263 8.10 -7.67 7.60
N MET A 264 8.97 -7.10 6.77
CA MET A 264 9.42 -7.72 5.52
C MET A 264 10.95 -7.81 5.43
N LYS A 265 11.47 -8.98 5.07
CA LYS A 265 12.91 -9.18 4.74
C LYS A 265 13.02 -9.72 3.33
N LEU A 266 13.50 -8.89 2.43
CA LEU A 266 13.43 -9.08 0.98
C LEU A 266 14.86 -9.09 0.42
N ASN A 267 15.32 -10.25 -0.02
CA ASN A 267 16.65 -10.44 -0.57
C ASN A 267 16.59 -10.86 -2.04
N ALA A 268 17.46 -10.29 -2.87
CA ALA A 268 17.53 -10.60 -4.29
C ALA A 268 16.15 -10.49 -5.00
N VAL A 269 15.44 -9.37 -4.75
CA VAL A 269 14.17 -9.09 -5.43
C VAL A 269 14.44 -8.43 -6.78
N ASN A 270 13.83 -8.96 -7.84
CA ASN A 270 13.68 -8.26 -9.12
C ASN A 270 12.24 -7.72 -9.22
N GLY A 271 12.06 -6.44 -8.88
CA GLY A 271 10.76 -5.82 -8.66
C GLY A 271 10.44 -4.72 -9.67
N GLU A 272 9.25 -4.75 -10.26
CA GLU A 272 8.75 -3.66 -11.11
C GLU A 272 7.27 -3.34 -10.84
N ALA A 273 6.98 -2.10 -10.45
CA ALA A 273 5.63 -1.55 -10.32
C ALA A 273 5.37 -0.53 -11.44
N THR A 274 4.86 -1.00 -12.57
CA THR A 274 4.78 -0.25 -13.84
C THR A 274 4.03 1.07 -13.71
N ASN A 275 2.84 1.02 -13.09
CA ASN A 275 1.95 2.17 -12.89
C ASN A 275 1.73 2.46 -11.40
N GLY A 276 2.66 1.99 -10.57
CA GLY A 276 2.51 1.91 -9.14
C GLY A 276 3.63 2.61 -8.39
N THR A 277 3.79 2.19 -7.15
CA THR A 277 4.78 2.70 -6.20
C THR A 277 5.64 1.54 -5.70
N LEU A 278 6.88 1.80 -5.30
CA LEU A 278 7.75 0.75 -4.75
C LEU A 278 7.19 0.19 -3.45
N GLY A 279 6.64 1.03 -2.59
CA GLY A 279 6.10 0.54 -1.33
C GLY A 279 5.18 1.50 -0.61
N LEU A 280 4.16 0.94 0.03
CA LEU A 280 3.29 1.59 0.99
C LEU A 280 3.57 1.02 2.38
N LEU A 281 4.14 1.84 3.25
CA LEU A 281 4.62 1.44 4.58
C LEU A 281 3.83 2.20 5.64
N GLU A 282 2.97 1.51 6.37
CA GLU A 282 2.09 2.14 7.36
C GLU A 282 2.43 1.74 8.80
N GLY A 283 2.53 2.73 9.67
CA GLY A 283 2.69 2.53 11.11
C GLY A 283 4.01 1.89 11.51
N ASN A 284 3.99 1.01 12.52
CA ASN A 284 5.15 0.33 13.11
C ASN A 284 5.71 -0.81 12.23
N THR A 285 5.92 -0.54 10.95
CA THR A 285 6.45 -1.53 9.99
C THR A 285 7.97 -1.53 9.92
N ASP A 286 8.56 -2.68 9.61
CA ASP A 286 10.01 -2.85 9.41
C ASP A 286 10.30 -3.62 8.11
N VAL A 287 10.75 -2.88 7.09
CA VAL A 287 11.03 -3.44 5.75
C VAL A 287 12.50 -3.32 5.42
N THR A 288 13.10 -4.43 5.01
CA THR A 288 14.48 -4.48 4.54
C THR A 288 14.56 -5.06 3.12
N PHE A 289 15.20 -4.33 2.21
CA PHE A 289 15.65 -4.82 0.91
C PHE A 289 17.17 -4.99 0.90
N THR A 290 17.65 -6.12 0.38
CA THR A 290 19.07 -6.41 0.19
C THR A 290 19.30 -6.98 -1.21
N ASN A 291 20.38 -6.58 -1.88
CA ASN A 291 20.79 -7.12 -3.20
C ASN A 291 19.67 -7.09 -4.26
N SER A 292 18.81 -6.08 -4.22
CA SER A 292 17.58 -6.04 -5.02
C SER A 292 17.65 -5.04 -6.17
N GLN A 293 16.89 -5.30 -7.23
CA GLN A 293 16.68 -4.38 -8.35
C GLN A 293 15.20 -3.98 -8.34
N LEU A 294 14.94 -2.70 -8.12
CA LEU A 294 13.61 -2.16 -7.90
C LEU A 294 13.32 -1.05 -8.91
N LYS A 295 12.19 -1.13 -9.59
CA LYS A 295 11.74 -0.13 -10.56
C LYS A 295 10.28 0.24 -10.35
N ALA A 296 9.92 1.52 -10.41
CA ALA A 296 8.52 1.94 -10.37
C ALA A 296 8.28 3.31 -10.98
N ALA A 297 7.00 3.65 -11.19
CA ALA A 297 6.59 5.02 -11.48
C ALA A 297 6.79 5.96 -10.29
N ASN A 298 6.58 5.48 -9.05
CA ASN A 298 6.75 6.28 -7.83
C ASN A 298 7.59 5.53 -6.79
N GLY A 299 8.23 6.29 -5.90
CA GLY A 299 9.13 5.79 -4.85
C GLY A 299 8.42 5.07 -3.68
N PHE A 300 8.76 5.43 -2.44
CA PHE A 300 8.17 4.85 -1.23
C PHE A 300 7.32 5.87 -0.48
N TYR A 301 6.20 5.42 0.06
CA TYR A 301 5.35 6.17 0.98
C TYR A 301 5.44 5.56 2.37
N LEU A 302 5.82 6.36 3.35
CA LEU A 302 5.84 6.00 4.76
C LEU A 302 4.80 6.86 5.48
N TYR A 303 3.79 6.26 6.07
CA TYR A 303 2.66 7.03 6.58
C TYR A 303 1.98 6.40 7.79
N GLN A 304 1.06 7.17 8.39
CA GLN A 304 0.11 6.67 9.36
C GLN A 304 -1.30 7.12 8.95
N THR A 305 -2.29 6.26 9.13
CA THR A 305 -3.71 6.65 9.06
C THR A 305 -4.41 6.48 10.40
N ASP A 306 -5.54 7.15 10.55
CA ASP A 306 -6.45 6.97 11.69
C ASP A 306 -7.45 5.82 11.49
N LEU A 307 -7.26 4.97 10.47
CA LEU A 307 -8.13 3.81 10.23
C LEU A 307 -7.96 2.72 11.30
N GLY A 308 -6.87 2.77 12.08
CA GLY A 308 -6.60 1.78 13.12
C GLY A 308 -6.25 0.40 12.56
N THR A 309 -5.84 0.30 11.29
CA THR A 309 -5.41 -0.92 10.61
C THR A 309 -3.95 -1.26 10.86
N ALA A 310 -3.11 -0.27 11.16
CA ALA A 310 -1.71 -0.45 11.55
C ALA A 310 -1.48 -0.06 13.02
N GLU A 311 -0.44 -0.63 13.63
CA GLU A 311 0.03 -0.19 14.95
C GLU A 311 0.72 1.16 14.80
N LYS A 312 0.39 2.15 15.64
CA LYS A 312 1.08 3.45 15.63
C LYS A 312 2.54 3.24 16.07
N GLY A 313 3.49 3.76 15.31
CA GLY A 313 4.91 3.56 15.62
C GLY A 313 5.83 4.27 14.65
N THR A 314 7.01 3.69 14.44
CA THR A 314 8.00 4.20 13.49
C THR A 314 8.03 3.29 12.26
N SER A 315 7.80 3.84 11.08
CA SER A 315 7.94 3.13 9.82
C SER A 315 9.43 3.05 9.47
N LYS A 316 9.97 1.84 9.37
CA LYS A 316 11.39 1.60 9.10
C LYS A 316 11.57 1.01 7.72
N LEU A 317 12.46 1.61 6.95
CA LEU A 317 12.88 1.11 5.64
C LEU A 317 14.40 1.08 5.58
N THR A 318 14.95 -0.10 5.35
CA THR A 318 16.38 -0.32 5.12
C THR A 318 16.57 -0.83 3.70
N ILE A 319 17.46 -0.21 2.93
CA ILE A 319 17.82 -0.67 1.58
C ILE A 319 19.34 -0.76 1.49
N ASN A 320 19.84 -1.95 1.19
CA ASN A 320 21.26 -2.26 1.18
C ASN A 320 21.67 -2.87 -0.16
N GLN A 321 22.78 -2.39 -0.73
CA GLN A 321 23.43 -3.00 -1.90
C GLN A 321 22.45 -3.25 -3.07
N SER A 322 21.53 -2.32 -3.28
CA SER A 322 20.42 -2.47 -4.23
C SER A 322 20.44 -1.39 -5.30
N GLN A 323 19.74 -1.63 -6.40
CA GLN A 323 19.45 -0.64 -7.42
C GLN A 323 17.99 -0.20 -7.32
N ILE A 324 17.75 1.10 -7.28
CA ILE A 324 16.42 1.70 -7.26
C ILE A 324 16.29 2.59 -8.49
N THR A 325 15.25 2.38 -9.29
CA THR A 325 14.92 3.20 -10.46
C THR A 325 13.51 3.75 -10.34
N GLU A 326 13.38 5.04 -10.05
CA GLU A 326 12.11 5.74 -10.16
C GLU A 326 12.02 6.39 -11.54
N THR A 327 10.92 6.11 -12.25
CA THR A 327 10.68 6.63 -13.61
C THR A 327 9.81 7.88 -13.63
N GLY A 328 9.18 8.22 -12.49
CA GLY A 328 8.40 9.43 -12.32
C GLY A 328 9.25 10.64 -11.96
N THR A 329 8.54 11.70 -11.55
CA THR A 329 9.11 12.96 -11.08
C THR A 329 8.73 13.27 -9.64
N ALA A 330 8.13 12.30 -8.93
CA ALA A 330 7.74 12.48 -7.54
C ALA A 330 8.99 12.36 -6.65
N PRO A 331 8.93 12.81 -5.40
CA PRO A 331 9.99 12.48 -4.45
C PRO A 331 10.14 10.97 -4.28
N LEU A 332 11.39 10.48 -4.22
CA LEU A 332 11.67 9.06 -4.01
C LEU A 332 11.16 8.57 -2.65
N PHE A 333 11.16 9.42 -1.62
CA PHE A 333 10.60 9.12 -0.31
C PHE A 333 9.58 10.18 0.08
N ILE A 334 8.35 9.74 0.37
CA ILE A 334 7.29 10.61 0.87
C ILE A 334 6.91 10.11 2.27
N VAL A 335 7.01 11.00 3.27
CA VAL A 335 6.75 10.69 4.67
C VAL A 335 5.59 11.54 5.17
N ILE A 336 4.52 10.92 5.67
CA ILE A 336 3.28 11.63 6.00
C ILE A 336 2.69 11.19 7.34
N ASP A 337 2.49 12.14 8.26
CA ASP A 337 1.97 11.93 9.62
C ASP A 337 2.62 10.76 10.38
N THR A 338 3.93 10.52 10.20
CA THR A 338 4.60 9.38 10.82
C THR A 338 6.04 9.67 11.23
N LYS A 339 6.52 8.89 12.20
CA LYS A 339 7.96 8.79 12.45
C LYS A 339 8.52 7.78 11.45
N ALA A 340 9.53 8.18 10.70
CA ALA A 340 10.19 7.33 9.73
C ALA A 340 11.69 7.19 10.04
N GLN A 341 12.19 5.98 9.84
CA GLN A 341 13.62 5.68 9.88
C GLN A 341 14.04 5.07 8.55
N LEU A 342 14.87 5.79 7.81
CA LEU A 342 15.39 5.39 6.51
C LEU A 342 16.87 5.08 6.64
N LYS A 343 17.28 3.88 6.23
CA LYS A 343 18.68 3.45 6.19
C LYS A 343 19.06 3.06 4.78
N LEU A 344 20.02 3.77 4.21
CA LEU A 344 20.51 3.55 2.85
C LEU A 344 21.99 3.23 2.90
N GLN A 345 22.38 2.08 2.34
CA GLN A 345 23.77 1.65 2.30
C GLN A 345 24.18 1.08 0.95
N GLY A 346 25.15 1.72 0.28
CA GLY A 346 25.77 1.18 -0.93
C GLY A 346 24.79 0.96 -2.10
N ASN A 347 23.72 1.76 -2.21
CA ASN A 347 22.73 1.61 -3.26
C ASN A 347 23.04 2.46 -4.49
N THR A 348 22.62 1.99 -5.66
CA THR A 348 22.51 2.83 -6.87
C THR A 348 21.09 3.39 -6.96
N ILE A 349 20.94 4.72 -6.98
CA ILE A 349 19.64 5.39 -7.06
C ILE A 349 19.57 6.16 -8.38
N ASN A 350 18.67 5.72 -9.27
CA ASN A 350 18.35 6.36 -10.53
C ASN A 350 16.96 6.98 -10.43
N LYS A 351 16.88 8.31 -10.51
CA LYS A 351 15.61 9.03 -10.57
C LYS A 351 15.78 10.28 -11.43
N SER A 352 14.69 10.95 -11.77
CA SER A 352 14.76 12.25 -12.43
C SER A 352 15.64 13.23 -11.65
N SER A 353 16.51 13.97 -12.35
CA SER A 353 17.40 14.97 -11.74
C SER A 353 16.63 16.11 -11.09
N ASN A 354 15.42 16.40 -11.60
CA ASN A 354 14.57 17.50 -11.13
C ASN A 354 13.62 17.07 -10.00
N ALA A 355 13.55 15.76 -9.71
CA ALA A 355 12.73 15.26 -8.63
C ALA A 355 13.45 15.43 -7.28
N PRO A 356 12.77 15.88 -6.21
CA PRO A 356 13.32 15.83 -4.87
C PRO A 356 13.75 14.42 -4.47
N LEU A 357 14.68 14.30 -3.54
CA LEU A 357 14.90 13.02 -2.88
C LEU A 357 13.72 12.67 -1.99
N MET A 358 13.29 13.64 -1.19
CA MET A 358 12.37 13.38 -0.09
C MET A 358 11.45 14.56 0.16
N GLN A 359 10.22 14.23 0.55
CA GLN A 359 9.24 15.18 1.05
C GLN A 359 8.62 14.68 2.34
N VAL A 360 8.67 15.51 3.39
CA VAL A 360 8.19 15.20 4.74
C VAL A 360 7.06 16.13 5.13
N LEU A 361 5.88 15.56 5.38
CA LEU A 361 4.63 16.28 5.56
C LEU A 361 3.98 15.88 6.87
N SER A 362 3.65 16.85 7.69
CA SER A 362 3.05 16.62 8.99
C SER A 362 1.56 16.27 8.92
N GLY A 363 0.89 16.43 7.77
CA GLY A 363 -0.52 16.05 7.59
C GLY A 363 -1.52 17.14 8.01
N ALA A 364 -1.06 18.19 8.70
CA ALA A 364 -1.79 19.42 8.99
C ALA A 364 -1.13 20.61 8.28
N GLY A 365 -1.55 20.94 7.06
CA GLY A 365 -1.13 22.20 6.44
C GLY A 365 -1.10 22.17 4.92
N ASP A 366 -1.90 23.05 4.36
CA ASP A 366 -1.87 23.61 3.01
C ASP A 366 -1.32 22.75 1.86
N SER A 367 -2.24 22.09 1.16
CA SER A 367 -1.96 21.42 -0.11
C SER A 367 -1.62 22.39 -1.25
N SER A 368 -1.66 23.72 -1.02
CA SER A 368 -1.40 24.70 -2.09
C SER A 368 0.06 24.78 -2.52
N ASP A 369 1.01 24.24 -1.74
CA ASP A 369 2.45 24.40 -1.98
C ASP A 369 3.15 23.11 -2.46
N LEU A 370 2.42 21.98 -2.60
CA LEU A 370 3.05 20.67 -2.79
C LEU A 370 2.27 19.79 -3.77
N THR A 371 2.72 19.78 -5.03
CA THR A 371 2.06 19.16 -6.19
C THR A 371 2.11 17.62 -6.25
N PHE A 372 2.64 16.92 -5.22
CA PHE A 372 2.95 15.48 -5.31
C PHE A 372 2.34 14.58 -4.22
N ALA A 373 1.64 15.14 -3.23
CA ALA A 373 0.85 14.33 -2.30
C ALA A 373 -0.55 14.11 -2.90
N PRO A 374 -1.03 12.86 -3.09
CA PRO A 374 -2.45 12.65 -3.34
C PRO A 374 -3.22 13.31 -2.20
N ALA A 375 -4.24 14.10 -2.53
CA ALA A 375 -5.18 14.76 -1.63
C ALA A 375 -5.97 13.81 -0.69
N ALA A 376 -5.51 12.55 -0.55
CA ALA A 376 -6.10 11.48 0.23
C ALA A 376 -5.61 11.43 1.69
N ILE A 377 -4.63 12.24 2.09
CA ILE A 377 -4.16 12.31 3.49
C ILE A 377 -4.52 13.68 4.07
N ASN A 378 -5.83 13.91 4.22
CA ASN A 378 -6.36 15.11 4.85
C ASN A 378 -6.29 15.02 6.37
N ASN A 379 -5.60 16.01 6.95
CA ASN A 379 -5.90 16.71 8.20
C ASN A 379 -6.09 15.83 9.44
N THR A 380 -5.03 15.13 9.83
CA THR A 380 -4.84 14.84 11.25
C THR A 380 -4.16 16.09 11.82
N GLY A 381 -4.74 16.74 12.84
CA GLY A 381 -4.20 17.96 13.46
C GLY A 381 -2.89 17.73 14.23
N ASN A 382 -2.00 16.90 13.68
CA ASN A 382 -0.88 16.26 14.33
C ASN A 382 0.42 16.67 13.62
N THR A 383 1.27 17.47 14.25
CA THR A 383 2.49 17.99 13.59
C THR A 383 3.68 17.03 13.66
N ASN A 384 3.48 15.71 13.52
CA ASN A 384 4.40 14.72 14.09
C ASN A 384 5.29 13.96 13.10
N SER A 385 5.32 14.38 11.83
CA SER A 385 6.26 13.79 10.88
C SER A 385 7.70 14.08 11.28
N GLN A 386 8.46 13.00 11.44
CA GLN A 386 9.86 13.07 11.84
C GLN A 386 10.63 12.01 11.08
N VAL A 387 11.64 12.42 10.33
CA VAL A 387 12.49 11.51 9.57
C VAL A 387 13.87 11.43 10.21
N LYS A 388 14.34 10.20 10.40
CA LYS A 388 15.76 9.88 10.59
C LYS A 388 16.29 9.22 9.34
N LEU A 389 17.12 9.92 8.57
CA LEU A 389 17.81 9.38 7.40
C LEU A 389 19.26 9.07 7.77
N GLN A 390 19.66 7.81 7.63
CA GLN A 390 21.05 7.39 7.76
C GLN A 390 21.55 6.86 6.41
N ALA A 391 22.54 7.54 5.86
CA ALA A 391 23.23 7.20 4.61
C ALA A 391 24.66 6.75 4.93
N ASN A 392 25.01 5.53 4.55
CA ASN A 392 26.35 4.96 4.77
C ASN A 392 26.93 4.51 3.42
N GLN A 393 28.10 5.01 3.01
CA GLN A 393 28.67 4.71 1.68
C GLN A 393 27.61 4.88 0.57
N GLN A 394 26.87 5.99 0.63
CA GLN A 394 25.69 6.20 -0.18
C GLN A 394 25.79 7.53 -0.92
N ALA A 395 25.64 7.48 -2.24
CA ALA A 395 25.41 8.66 -3.07
C ALA A 395 23.91 8.95 -3.12
N ILE A 396 23.51 10.19 -2.81
CA ILE A 396 22.14 10.65 -2.74
C ILE A 396 22.02 11.96 -3.52
N ASN A 397 21.04 12.08 -4.41
CA ASN A 397 20.82 13.27 -5.22
C ASN A 397 19.38 13.78 -5.07
N GLY A 398 19.20 15.09 -5.05
CA GLY A 398 17.90 15.78 -5.01
C GLY A 398 17.55 16.33 -3.63
N ASP A 399 16.71 17.36 -3.61
CA ASP A 399 16.42 18.13 -2.40
C ASP A 399 15.64 17.35 -1.35
N ILE A 400 15.78 17.77 -0.09
CA ILE A 400 15.00 17.28 1.05
C ILE A 400 14.07 18.40 1.51
N LEU A 401 12.77 18.19 1.30
CA LEU A 401 11.71 19.16 1.58
C LEU A 401 10.96 18.76 2.85
N ALA A 402 10.59 19.74 3.69
CA ALA A 402 9.81 19.51 4.90
C ALA A 402 8.90 20.69 5.24
N ASP A 403 7.67 20.41 5.67
CA ASP A 403 6.71 21.42 6.09
C ASP A 403 6.92 21.94 7.52
N ARG A 404 6.12 22.92 7.93
CA ARG A 404 6.18 23.58 9.24
C ARG A 404 6.00 22.68 10.46
N GLY A 405 5.37 21.53 10.30
CA GLY A 405 5.24 20.56 11.39
C GLY A 405 6.41 19.58 11.45
N SER A 406 7.13 19.41 10.34
CA SER A 406 8.04 18.30 10.14
C SER A 406 9.44 18.52 10.71
N LYS A 407 10.07 17.41 11.13
CA LYS A 407 11.44 17.38 11.66
C LYS A 407 12.33 16.45 10.83
N LEU A 408 13.51 16.94 10.48
CA LEU A 408 14.52 16.19 9.73
C LEU A 408 15.74 15.94 10.61
N ASP A 409 16.23 14.70 10.63
CA ASP A 409 17.49 14.27 11.22
C ASP A 409 18.26 13.45 10.18
N ILE A 410 19.24 14.08 9.54
CA ILE A 410 19.98 13.51 8.41
C ILE A 410 21.42 13.22 8.84
N LYS A 411 21.89 11.99 8.59
CA LYS A 411 23.24 11.56 8.87
C LYS A 411 23.90 10.97 7.64
N LEU A 412 25.01 11.58 7.20
CA LEU A 412 25.90 11.09 6.16
C LEU A 412 27.16 10.51 6.81
N ALA A 413 27.44 9.24 6.56
CA ALA A 413 28.59 8.56 7.14
C ALA A 413 29.31 7.68 6.10
N GLN A 414 30.55 7.29 6.42
CA GLN A 414 31.33 6.30 5.66
C GLN A 414 31.44 6.64 4.16
N ASN A 415 32.03 7.80 3.86
CA ASN A 415 32.22 8.27 2.48
C ASN A 415 30.90 8.39 1.70
N SER A 416 29.87 8.95 2.33
CA SER A 416 28.60 9.26 1.64
C SER A 416 28.70 10.58 0.89
N THR A 417 27.92 10.73 -0.18
CA THR A 417 27.81 11.99 -0.91
C THR A 417 26.36 12.38 -1.01
N PHE A 418 26.04 13.61 -0.61
CA PHE A 418 24.73 14.20 -0.82
C PHE A 418 24.85 15.39 -1.77
N THR A 419 24.05 15.42 -2.84
CA THR A 419 23.96 16.54 -3.77
C THR A 419 22.52 17.04 -3.79
N GLY A 420 22.27 18.20 -3.17
CA GLY A 420 20.91 18.71 -2.97
C GLY A 420 20.86 19.85 -1.94
N ALA A 421 19.73 20.53 -1.87
CA ALA A 421 19.40 21.46 -0.79
C ALA A 421 18.62 20.77 0.34
N ILE A 422 18.77 21.27 1.58
CA ILE A 422 18.00 20.81 2.74
C ILE A 422 17.12 21.95 3.22
N ASN A 423 15.82 21.69 3.27
CA ASN A 423 14.81 22.66 3.72
C ASN A 423 14.96 24.02 3.02
N PRO A 424 14.99 24.08 1.67
CA PRO A 424 15.27 25.31 0.93
C PRO A 424 14.23 26.41 1.15
N ASN A 425 13.01 26.05 1.55
CA ASN A 425 11.92 27.00 1.82
C ASN A 425 11.94 27.53 3.27
N ASN A 426 12.91 27.12 4.10
CA ASN A 426 12.96 27.46 5.52
C ASN A 426 11.62 27.19 6.26
N SER A 427 10.95 26.11 5.88
CA SER A 427 9.63 25.77 6.39
C SER A 427 9.70 24.81 7.56
N ALA A 428 10.68 23.89 7.58
CA ALA A 428 10.77 22.82 8.58
C ALA A 428 10.76 23.33 10.03
N LYS A 429 10.11 22.58 10.93
CA LYS A 429 10.21 22.82 12.39
C LYS A 429 11.62 22.62 12.90
N GLN A 430 12.31 21.61 12.37
CA GLN A 430 13.68 21.26 12.72
C GLN A 430 14.34 20.61 11.52
N ALA A 431 15.60 20.95 11.26
CA ALA A 431 16.41 20.26 10.27
C ALA A 431 17.86 20.14 10.77
N SER A 432 18.27 18.93 11.15
CA SER A 432 19.65 18.64 11.55
C SER A 432 20.37 17.85 10.47
N LEU A 433 21.64 18.20 10.25
CA LEU A 433 22.58 17.46 9.42
C LEU A 433 23.81 17.06 10.23
N SER A 434 24.19 15.80 10.15
CA SER A 434 25.45 15.28 10.67
C SER A 434 26.29 14.67 9.55
N LEU A 435 27.57 15.04 9.42
CA LEU A 435 28.50 14.51 8.42
C LEU A 435 29.74 13.92 9.08
N SER A 436 30.14 12.72 8.64
CA SER A 436 31.49 12.22 8.90
C SER A 436 32.52 12.98 8.08
N LYS A 437 33.78 12.99 8.54
CA LYS A 437 34.90 13.71 7.92
C LYS A 437 35.14 13.35 6.45
N ASP A 438 34.81 12.12 6.08
CA ASP A 438 34.96 11.58 4.72
C ASP A 438 33.68 11.72 3.86
N SER A 439 32.57 12.19 4.42
CA SER A 439 31.33 12.41 3.65
C SER A 439 31.27 13.83 3.09
N VAL A 440 30.68 13.97 1.90
CA VAL A 440 30.61 15.23 1.15
C VAL A 440 29.16 15.71 1.00
N TRP A 441 28.95 17.01 1.15
CA TRP A 441 27.70 17.68 0.76
C TRP A 441 27.97 18.70 -0.35
N ASN A 442 27.42 18.45 -1.54
CA ASN A 442 27.36 19.40 -2.64
C ASN A 442 26.03 20.16 -2.58
N VAL A 443 26.06 21.38 -2.10
CA VAL A 443 24.87 22.22 -1.95
C VAL A 443 24.44 22.71 -3.34
N THR A 444 23.14 22.60 -3.64
CA THR A 444 22.56 23.01 -4.95
C THR A 444 21.54 24.13 -4.85
N GLY A 445 21.29 24.61 -3.64
CA GLY A 445 20.33 25.66 -3.34
C GLY A 445 20.48 26.10 -1.89
N ASP A 446 19.96 27.28 -1.56
CA ASP A 446 19.98 27.78 -0.18
C ASP A 446 19.37 26.75 0.76
N SER A 447 20.01 26.53 1.91
CA SER A 447 19.66 25.48 2.84
C SER A 447 19.58 26.01 4.26
N TYR A 448 18.55 25.60 4.99
CA TYR A 448 18.22 26.12 6.31
C TYR A 448 18.17 24.98 7.32
N LEU A 449 19.16 24.96 8.22
CA LEU A 449 19.33 23.94 9.25
C LEU A 449 19.14 24.56 10.63
N THR A 450 18.60 23.81 11.57
CA THR A 450 18.64 24.18 13.00
C THR A 450 19.93 23.70 13.66
N GLU A 451 20.58 22.69 13.09
CA GLU A 451 21.80 22.10 13.64
C GLU A 451 22.66 21.51 12.52
N LEU A 452 23.97 21.77 12.59
CA LEU A 452 24.97 21.19 11.69
C LEU A 452 26.12 20.65 12.54
N ASN A 453 26.27 19.33 12.52
CA ASN A 453 27.37 18.63 13.18
C ASN A 453 28.31 18.08 12.11
N ASN A 454 29.50 18.63 11.98
CA ASN A 454 30.48 18.19 10.99
C ASN A 454 31.75 17.71 11.68
N ASP A 455 32.12 16.45 11.45
CA ASP A 455 33.35 15.88 12.00
C ASP A 455 34.60 16.48 11.32
N ASP A 456 34.48 17.07 10.12
CA ASP A 456 35.53 17.89 9.52
C ASP A 456 35.48 19.33 10.07
N ALA A 457 36.34 19.64 11.02
CA ALA A 457 36.46 20.97 11.63
C ALA A 457 36.80 22.10 10.63
N THR A 458 37.32 21.77 9.44
CA THR A 458 37.60 22.78 8.39
C THR A 458 36.38 23.08 7.52
N ASN A 459 35.34 22.25 7.59
CA ASN A 459 34.17 22.25 6.70
C ASN A 459 34.51 22.11 5.21
N SER A 460 35.71 21.59 4.87
CA SER A 460 36.14 21.44 3.48
C SER A 460 35.28 20.47 2.68
N ASN A 461 34.61 19.55 3.36
CA ASN A 461 33.68 18.57 2.80
C ASN A 461 32.27 19.11 2.52
N ILE A 462 32.00 20.38 2.81
CA ILE A 462 30.74 21.06 2.43
C ILE A 462 31.04 22.03 1.29
N HIS A 463 30.66 21.64 0.08
CA HIS A 463 30.81 22.46 -1.12
C HIS A 463 29.55 23.29 -1.32
N THR A 464 29.59 24.56 -0.91
CA THR A 464 28.42 25.46 -0.98
C THR A 464 28.00 25.81 -2.39
N ASN A 465 28.91 25.72 -3.37
CA ASN A 465 28.67 26.05 -4.78
C ASN A 465 28.00 27.42 -4.99
N GLY A 466 28.30 28.41 -4.13
CA GLY A 466 27.72 29.74 -4.19
C GLY A 466 26.38 29.91 -3.47
N HIS A 467 25.85 28.88 -2.83
CA HIS A 467 24.60 28.92 -2.06
C HIS A 467 24.83 29.16 -0.57
N THR A 468 23.80 29.65 0.10
CA THR A 468 23.80 29.91 1.55
C THR A 468 23.46 28.64 2.32
N VAL A 469 24.30 28.30 3.31
CA VAL A 469 23.92 27.34 4.38
C VAL A 469 23.71 28.15 5.66
N LYS A 470 22.47 28.27 6.10
CA LYS A 470 22.10 29.06 7.27
C LYS A 470 21.73 28.16 8.44
N ILE A 471 22.39 28.38 9.58
CA ILE A 471 21.99 27.78 10.85
C ILE A 471 21.02 28.74 11.55
N LEU A 472 19.78 28.28 11.71
CA LEU A 472 18.70 28.96 12.42
C LEU A 472 18.96 28.84 13.93
N LYS A 473 18.84 29.96 14.64
CA LYS A 473 18.94 30.02 16.10
C LYS A 473 17.60 29.82 16.76
#